data_AF-A0A7V3A4H0-F1
#
_entry.id   AF-A0A7V3A4H0-F1
#
_cell.length_a   1.000
_cell.length_b   1.000
_cell.length_c   1.000
_cell.angle_alpha   90.00
_cell.angle_beta   90.00
_cell.angle_gamma   90.00
#
_symmetry.space_group_name_H-M   'P 1'
#
loop_
_entity.id
_entity.type
_entity.pdbx_description
1 polymer ?
#
loop_
_entity_poly.entity_id
_entity_poly.type
_entity_poly.pdbx_seq_one_letter_code
_entity_poly.pdbx_strand_id
1 'polypeptide(L)'
;MTKYRIVGMGMAVIFSLVGVVFLLFPGTVLEFFNTISAAIGMEPSPVTGPSFYLILAVGYMYLVALLAFRMYQQPDNPSFPFLLAHAKLASSVLSFGFFILSKPYLIYLANGIVDGSIGLFVLLLYRRLKKKLP
;
A
#
# COMPACT_ATOMS: atom_id res chain seq x y z
N MET A 1 23.05 7.31 1.37
CA MET A 1 22.55 6.44 0.30
C MET A 1 22.19 5.04 0.79
N THR A 2 23.03 4.35 1.58
CA THR A 2 22.76 2.97 2.06
C THR A 2 21.42 2.79 2.77
N LYS A 3 21.06 3.68 3.71
CA LYS A 3 19.76 3.63 4.42
C LYS A 3 18.55 3.73 3.46
N TYR A 4 18.65 4.55 2.42
CA TYR A 4 17.59 4.71 1.42
C TYR A 4 17.41 3.44 0.59
N ARG A 5 18.52 2.81 0.19
CA ARG A 5 18.51 1.54 -0.54
C ARG A 5 17.87 0.42 0.29
N ILE A 6 18.21 0.32 1.59
CA ILE A 6 17.62 -0.66 2.51
C ILE A 6 16.10 -0.46 2.60
N VAL A 7 15.65 0.79 2.72
CA VAL A 7 14.22 1.10 2.73
C VAL A 7 13.54 0.67 1.42
N GLY A 8 14.11 1.05 0.27
CA GLY A 8 13.56 0.65 -1.03
C GLY A 8 13.46 -0.88 -1.18
N MET A 9 14.51 -1.61 -0.80
CA MET A 9 14.51 -3.07 -0.84
C MET A 9 13.48 -3.68 0.12
N GLY A 10 13.43 -3.21 1.37
CA GLY A 10 12.47 -3.68 2.36
C GLY A 10 11.03 -3.48 1.89
N MET A 11 10.72 -2.30 1.33
CA MET A 11 9.41 -2.01 0.76
C MET A 11 9.10 -2.90 -0.45
N ALA A 12 10.06 -3.13 -1.35
CA ALA A 12 9.87 -4.00 -2.50
C ALA A 12 9.52 -5.43 -2.09
N VAL A 13 10.24 -5.97 -1.09
CA VAL A 13 9.99 -7.31 -0.54
C VAL A 13 8.60 -7.37 0.11
N ILE A 14 8.29 -6.42 0.99
CA ILE A 14 6.99 -6.38 1.68
C ILE A 14 5.84 -6.30 0.68
N PHE A 15 5.92 -5.41 -0.31
CA PHE A 15 4.87 -5.26 -1.32
C PHE A 15 4.71 -6.49 -2.20
N SER A 16 5.81 -7.14 -2.57
CA SER A 16 5.76 -8.39 -3.32
C SER A 16 5.08 -9.50 -2.50
N LEU A 17 5.47 -9.65 -1.23
CA LEU A 17 4.88 -10.66 -0.34
C LEU A 17 3.40 -10.42 -0.12
N VAL A 18 3.00 -9.18 0.18
CA VAL A 18 1.58 -8.81 0.33
C VAL A 18 0.82 -9.08 -0.98
N GLY A 19 1.38 -8.70 -2.14
CA GLY A 19 0.77 -8.97 -3.44
C GLY A 19 0.56 -10.47 -3.71
N VAL A 20 1.54 -11.32 -3.38
CA VAL A 20 1.43 -12.78 -3.49
C VAL A 20 0.37 -13.34 -2.54
N VAL A 21 0.33 -12.86 -1.30
CA VAL A 21 -0.70 -13.28 -0.32
C VAL A 21 -2.10 -12.93 -0.82
N PHE A 22 -2.31 -11.71 -1.32
CA PHE A 22 -3.60 -11.32 -1.90
C PHE A 22 -3.96 -12.14 -3.15
N LEU A 23 -2.99 -12.47 -3.99
CA LEU A 23 -3.21 -13.28 -5.20
C LEU A 23 -3.64 -14.72 -4.86
N LEU A 24 -2.99 -15.35 -3.88
CA LEU A 24 -3.22 -16.76 -3.54
C LEU A 24 -4.33 -16.95 -2.52
N PHE A 25 -4.51 -16.01 -1.59
CA PHE A 25 -5.40 -16.13 -0.44
C PHE A 25 -6.25 -14.85 -0.18
N PRO A 26 -6.98 -14.33 -1.18
CA PRO A 26 -7.73 -13.08 -1.02
C PRO A 26 -8.82 -13.18 0.05
N GLY A 27 -9.53 -14.31 0.12
CA GLY A 27 -10.60 -14.55 1.08
C GLY A 27 -10.09 -14.59 2.53
N THR A 28 -8.96 -15.27 2.77
CA THR A 28 -8.37 -15.41 4.10
C THR A 28 -7.97 -14.06 4.69
N VAL A 29 -7.46 -13.14 3.87
CA VAL A 29 -7.15 -11.77 4.33
C VAL A 29 -8.42 -11.04 4.76
N LEU A 30 -9.49 -11.14 3.98
CA LEU A 30 -10.79 -10.52 4.31
C LEU A 30 -11.41 -11.12 5.57
N GLU A 31 -11.36 -12.45 5.73
CA GLU A 31 -11.84 -13.15 6.92
C GLU A 31 -11.08 -12.74 8.19
N PHE A 32 -9.76 -12.57 8.10
CA PHE A 32 -8.95 -12.07 9.21
C PHE A 32 -9.43 -10.68 9.66
N PHE A 33 -9.61 -9.75 8.73
CA PHE A 33 -10.14 -8.42 9.06
C PHE A 33 -11.58 -8.49 9.61
N ASN A 34 -12.43 -9.35 9.05
CA ASN A 34 -13.81 -9.53 9.53
C ASN A 34 -13.88 -10.10 10.95
N THR A 35 -12.95 -10.97 11.32
CA THR A 35 -12.84 -11.50 12.69
C THR A 35 -12.55 -10.36 13.68
N ILE A 36 -11.66 -9.44 13.29
CA ILE A 36 -11.38 -8.25 14.10
C ILE A 36 -12.58 -7.30 14.10
N SER A 37 -13.22 -7.05 12.94
CA SER A 37 -14.42 -6.23 12.83
C SER A 37 -15.52 -6.69 13.78
N ALA A 38 -15.76 -8.00 13.86
CA ALA A 38 -16.76 -8.58 14.76
C ALA A 38 -16.44 -8.30 16.24
N ALA A 39 -15.17 -8.38 16.64
CA ALA A 39 -14.73 -8.11 18.01
C ALA A 39 -14.93 -6.64 18.43
N ILE A 40 -14.93 -5.70 17.48
CA ILE A 40 -15.09 -4.26 17.72
C ILE A 40 -16.47 -3.73 17.27
N GLY A 41 -17.41 -4.60 16.92
CA GLY A 41 -18.78 -4.25 16.55
C GLY A 41 -18.95 -3.59 15.16
N MET A 42 -18.00 -3.77 14.25
CA MET A 42 -18.05 -3.25 12.88
C MET A 42 -18.62 -4.28 11.90
N GLU A 43 -19.29 -3.81 10.83
CA GLU A 43 -19.81 -4.70 9.79
C GLU A 43 -18.69 -5.44 9.05
N PRO A 44 -18.86 -6.74 8.75
CA PRO A 44 -17.91 -7.49 7.94
C PRO A 44 -17.99 -7.10 6.46
N SER A 45 -16.83 -7.05 5.80
CA SER A 45 -16.73 -6.89 4.36
C SER A 45 -17.11 -8.21 3.65
N PRO A 46 -17.77 -8.17 2.48
CA PRO A 46 -18.00 -9.35 1.66
C PRO A 46 -16.68 -10.06 1.32
N VAL A 47 -16.64 -11.38 1.50
CA VAL A 47 -15.44 -12.21 1.27
C VAL A 47 -15.32 -12.64 -0.20
N THR A 48 -16.45 -12.66 -0.92
CA THR A 48 -16.52 -12.92 -2.35
C THR A 48 -16.53 -11.59 -3.12
N GLY A 49 -15.45 -11.31 -3.85
CA GLY A 49 -15.32 -10.15 -4.73
C GLY A 49 -15.06 -10.56 -6.19
N PRO A 50 -15.39 -9.70 -7.18
CA PRO A 50 -15.11 -10.00 -8.58
C PRO A 50 -13.61 -10.16 -8.83
N SER A 51 -13.21 -11.21 -9.57
CA SER A 51 -11.81 -11.50 -9.91
C SER A 51 -11.09 -10.32 -10.60
N PHE A 52 -11.84 -9.43 -11.24
CA PHE A 52 -11.30 -8.21 -11.85
C PHE A 52 -10.60 -7.28 -10.84
N TYR A 53 -11.17 -7.08 -9.65
CA TYR A 53 -10.53 -6.23 -8.63
C TYR A 53 -9.27 -6.86 -8.07
N LEU A 54 -9.22 -8.20 -8.00
CA LEU A 54 -8.01 -8.92 -7.62
C LEU A 54 -6.89 -8.69 -8.65
N ILE A 55 -7.21 -8.75 -9.95
CA ILE A 55 -6.24 -8.44 -11.02
C ILE A 55 -5.68 -7.02 -10.85
N LEU A 56 -6.55 -6.04 -10.62
CA LEU A 56 -6.13 -4.65 -10.40
C LEU A 56 -5.26 -4.49 -9.14
N ALA A 57 -5.65 -5.13 -8.04
CA ALA A 57 -4.92 -5.06 -6.78
C ALA A 57 -3.52 -5.67 -6.93
N VAL A 58 -3.41 -6.85 -7.53
CA VAL A 58 -2.12 -7.53 -7.75
C VAL A 58 -1.24 -6.73 -8.73
N GLY A 59 -1.83 -6.20 -9.81
CA GLY A 59 -1.11 -5.32 -10.74
C GLY A 59 -0.58 -4.05 -10.07
N TYR A 60 -1.37 -3.43 -9.19
CA TYR A 60 -0.93 -2.29 -8.38
C TYR A 60 0.20 -2.68 -7.43
N MET A 61 0.09 -3.81 -6.74
CA MET A 61 1.14 -4.30 -5.83
C MET A 61 2.47 -4.55 -6.57
N TYR A 62 2.41 -5.10 -7.78
CA TYR A 62 3.57 -5.22 -8.65
C TYR A 62 4.20 -3.85 -8.97
N LEU A 63 3.40 -2.85 -9.34
CA LEU A 63 3.92 -1.52 -9.68
C LEU A 63 4.58 -0.84 -8.47
N VAL A 64 3.97 -0.88 -7.28
CA VAL A 64 4.59 -0.26 -6.10
C VAL A 64 5.84 -1.02 -5.65
N ALA A 65 5.87 -2.35 -5.80
CA ALA A 65 7.06 -3.16 -5.55
C ALA A 65 8.19 -2.81 -6.53
N LEU A 66 7.87 -2.66 -7.81
CA LEU A 66 8.81 -2.24 -8.85
C LEU A 66 9.37 -0.85 -8.55
N LEU A 67 8.53 0.13 -8.21
CA LEU A 67 8.97 1.48 -7.83
C LEU A 67 9.91 1.44 -6.62
N ALA A 68 9.57 0.66 -5.59
CA ALA A 68 10.43 0.47 -4.42
C ALA A 68 11.78 -0.20 -4.79
N PHE A 69 11.76 -1.17 -5.70
CA PHE A 69 12.99 -1.80 -6.20
C PHE A 69 13.84 -0.82 -7.02
N ARG A 70 13.22 0.06 -7.80
CA ARG A 70 13.93 1.13 -8.51
C ARG A 70 14.54 2.15 -7.56
N MET A 71 13.92 2.43 -6.41
CA MET A 71 14.57 3.21 -5.34
C MET A 71 15.84 2.54 -4.80
N TYR A 72 15.87 1.20 -4.74
CA TYR A 72 17.08 0.45 -4.36
C TYR A 72 18.17 0.50 -5.45
N GLN A 73 17.80 0.35 -6.72
CA GLN A 73 18.73 0.34 -7.85
C GLN A 73 19.29 1.73 -8.17
N GLN A 74 18.44 2.77 -8.12
CA GLN A 74 18.74 4.13 -8.54
C GLN A 74 18.38 5.13 -7.42
N PRO A 75 19.15 5.15 -6.31
CA PRO A 75 18.81 5.91 -5.11
C PRO A 75 18.85 7.43 -5.29
N ASP A 76 19.53 7.92 -6.33
CA ASP A 76 19.67 9.35 -6.63
C ASP A 76 18.48 9.91 -7.42
N ASN A 77 17.61 9.04 -7.96
CA ASN A 77 16.47 9.46 -8.76
C ASN A 77 15.25 9.75 -7.87
N PRO A 78 14.80 11.01 -7.76
CA PRO A 78 13.71 11.39 -6.87
C PRO A 78 12.33 11.06 -7.42
N SER A 79 12.20 10.65 -8.69
CA SER A 79 10.92 10.35 -9.32
C SER A 79 10.28 9.07 -8.77
N PHE A 80 11.07 8.04 -8.45
CA PHE A 80 10.54 6.77 -7.90
C PHE A 80 9.85 6.92 -6.54
N PRO A 81 10.47 7.54 -5.51
CA PRO A 81 9.78 7.74 -4.24
C PRO A 81 8.59 8.69 -4.39
N PHE A 82 8.66 9.68 -5.28
CA PHE A 82 7.55 10.59 -5.52
C PHE A 82 6.32 9.85 -6.09
N LEU A 83 6.51 9.05 -7.14
CA LEU A 83 5.45 8.22 -7.72
C LEU A 83 4.89 7.21 -6.73
N LEU A 84 5.75 6.57 -5.94
CA LEU A 84 5.33 5.60 -4.93
C LEU A 84 4.51 6.27 -3.81
N ALA A 85 4.92 7.46 -3.37
CA ALA A 85 4.16 8.24 -2.40
C ALA A 85 2.77 8.59 -2.95
N HIS A 86 2.67 9.07 -4.19
CA HIS A 86 1.39 9.34 -4.84
C HIS A 86 0.52 8.10 -4.96
N ALA A 87 1.09 6.97 -5.39
CA ALA A 87 0.37 5.70 -5.50
C ALA A 87 -0.25 5.30 -4.15
N LYS A 88 0.50 5.41 -3.06
CA LYS A 88 0.04 5.04 -1.72
C LYS A 88 -0.94 6.05 -1.11
N LEU A 89 -0.71 7.34 -1.29
CA LEU A 89 -1.65 8.37 -0.84
C LEU A 89 -2.99 8.30 -1.60
N ALA A 90 -2.99 8.01 -2.90
CA ALA A 90 -4.22 7.83 -3.66
C ALA A 90 -5.05 6.65 -3.14
N SER A 91 -4.40 5.50 -2.91
CA SER A 91 -5.04 4.33 -2.28
C SER A 91 -5.59 4.65 -0.89
N SER A 92 -4.85 5.42 -0.08
CA SER A 92 -5.27 5.86 1.25
C SER A 92 -6.52 6.76 1.21
N VAL A 93 -6.51 7.78 0.35
CA VAL A 93 -7.63 8.70 0.15
C VAL A 93 -8.87 7.95 -0.31
N LEU A 94 -8.74 7.04 -1.28
CA LEU A 94 -9.85 6.21 -1.74
C LEU A 94 -10.38 5.34 -0.60
N SER A 95 -9.50 4.72 0.20
CA SER A 95 -9.91 3.85 1.30
C SER A 95 -10.70 4.62 2.37
N PHE A 96 -10.22 5.80 2.79
CA PHE A 96 -10.99 6.65 3.70
C PHE A 96 -12.29 7.16 3.05
N GLY A 97 -12.26 7.48 1.75
CA GLY A 97 -13.45 7.84 0.98
C GLY A 97 -14.51 6.75 1.01
N PHE A 98 -14.16 5.49 0.73
CA PHE A 98 -15.06 4.35 0.80
C PHE A 98 -15.55 4.06 2.22
N PHE A 99 -14.70 4.25 3.23
CA PHE A 99 -15.08 4.11 4.63
C PHE A 99 -16.18 5.11 5.04
N ILE A 100 -16.09 6.36 4.57
CA ILE A 100 -17.04 7.43 4.91
C ILE A 100 -18.30 7.40 4.02
N LEU A 101 -18.12 7.19 2.71
CA LEU A 101 -19.18 7.36 1.70
C LEU A 101 -19.92 6.07 1.35
N SER A 102 -19.40 4.90 1.71
CA SER A 102 -20.02 3.60 1.40
C SER A 102 -20.36 2.86 2.68
N LYS A 103 -19.54 1.89 3.08
CA LYS A 103 -19.72 1.13 4.31
C LYS A 103 -18.44 1.19 5.13
N PRO A 104 -18.54 1.35 6.46
CA PRO A 104 -17.38 1.50 7.33
C PRO A 104 -16.74 0.14 7.62
N TYR A 105 -16.23 -0.53 6.59
CA TYR A 105 -15.50 -1.80 6.77
C TYR A 105 -14.12 -1.53 7.35
N LEU A 106 -13.72 -2.33 8.34
CA LEU A 106 -12.42 -2.20 9.01
C LEU A 106 -11.25 -2.26 8.01
N ILE A 107 -11.36 -3.09 6.98
CA ILE A 107 -10.31 -3.22 5.97
C ILE A 107 -10.05 -1.91 5.22
N TYR A 108 -11.06 -1.08 4.98
CA TYR A 108 -10.88 0.25 4.37
C TYR A 108 -10.14 1.19 5.30
N LEU A 109 -10.50 1.20 6.59
CA LEU A 109 -9.81 2.02 7.58
C LEU A 109 -8.34 1.57 7.73
N ALA A 110 -8.11 0.27 7.87
CA ALA A 110 -6.78 -0.31 8.01
C ALA A 110 -5.91 -0.02 6.78
N ASN A 111 -6.44 -0.23 5.57
CA ASN A 111 -5.72 0.08 4.34
C ASN A 111 -5.44 1.59 4.23
N GLY A 112 -6.42 2.44 4.57
CA GLY A 112 -6.28 3.89 4.62
C GLY A 112 -5.11 4.34 5.49
N ILE A 113 -5.03 3.81 6.71
CA ILE A 113 -3.98 4.14 7.68
C ILE A 113 -2.61 3.62 7.20
N VAL A 114 -2.53 2.36 6.77
CA VAL A 114 -1.27 1.74 6.34
C VAL A 114 -0.72 2.46 5.10
N ASP A 115 -1.53 2.61 4.06
CA ASP A 115 -1.09 3.26 2.82
C ASP A 115 -0.84 4.76 3.02
N GLY A 116 -1.61 5.43 3.89
CA GLY A 116 -1.37 6.83 4.24
C GLY A 116 -0.02 7.01 4.95
N SER A 117 0.28 6.12 5.91
CA SER A 117 1.55 6.14 6.65
C SER A 117 2.74 5.90 5.73
N ILE A 118 2.64 4.90 4.84
CA ILE A 118 3.68 4.60 3.84
C ILE A 118 3.85 5.78 2.88
N GLY A 119 2.75 6.32 2.35
CA GLY A 119 2.75 7.44 1.41
C GLY A 119 3.42 8.68 2.01
N LEU A 120 3.06 9.05 3.24
CA LEU A 120 3.67 10.16 3.97
C LEU A 120 5.15 9.91 4.26
N PHE A 121 5.51 8.71 4.72
CA PHE A 121 6.90 8.34 4.99
C PHE A 121 7.78 8.48 3.74
N VAL A 122 7.30 7.97 2.60
CA VAL A 122 8.02 8.03 1.33
C VAL A 122 8.08 9.47 0.81
N LEU A 123 7.01 10.26 0.98
CA LEU A 123 7.01 11.68 0.61
C LEU A 123 8.07 12.46 1.42
N LEU A 124 8.22 12.15 2.71
CA LEU A 124 9.28 12.71 3.54
C LEU A 124 10.67 12.31 3.05
N LEU A 125 10.86 11.05 2.62
CA LEU A 125 12.11 10.59 2.00
C LEU A 125 12.40 11.34 0.69
N TYR A 126 11.41 11.49 -0.18
CA TYR A 126 11.51 12.28 -1.40
C TYR A 126 11.95 13.72 -1.10
N ARG A 127 11.30 14.40 -0.15
CA ARG A 127 11.67 15.77 0.25
C ARG A 127 13.12 15.87 0.74
N ARG A 128 13.61 14.86 1.47
CA ARG A 128 15.00 14.80 1.94
C ARG A 128 15.99 14.55 0.80
N LEU A 129 15.62 13.74 -0.19
CA LEU A 129 16.45 13.48 -1.37
C LEU A 129 16.54 14.72 -2.27
N LYS A 130 15.41 15.38 -2.55
CA LYS A 130 15.35 16.61 -3.36
C LYS A 130 16.19 17.74 -2.77
N LYS A 131 16.23 17.90 -1.44
CA LYS A 131 17.09 18.89 -0.77
C LYS A 131 18.60 18.63 -0.92
N LYS A 132 19.00 17.41 -1.27
CA LYS A 132 20.41 17.02 -1.44
C LYS A 132 20.87 17.03 -2.89
N LEU A 133 19.93 17.11 -3.82
CA LEU A 133 20.23 17.27 -5.24
C LEU A 133 20.50 18.76 -5.50
N PRO A 134 21.54 19.10 -6.29
CA PRO A 134 21.87 20.48 -6.64
C PRO A 134 20.77 21.16 -7.46
#